data_AF-A0AA92SDY8-F1
#
_entry.id   AF-A0AA92SDY8-F1
#
_cell.length_a   1.000
_cell.length_b   1.000
_cell.length_c   1.000
_cell.angle_alpha   90.00
_cell.angle_beta   90.00
_cell.angle_gamma   90.00
#
_symmetry.space_group_name_H-M   'P 1'
#
loop_
_entity.id
_entity.type
_entity.pdbx_description
1 polymer ?
#
loop_
_entity_poly.entity_id
_entity_poly.type
_entity_poly.pdbx_seq_one_letter_code
_entity_poly.pdbx_strand_id
1 'polypeptide(L)'
;MEESLPITILISATVVAGIAAQVLAGYFHIPSIVLLLLFGILLGRDGFDFLDPSLLGIGLEVVVSLSVALILLEGGLNLQLGELKEVSSSLRNLVTLGVLIRDLRKNKVPVNRVSTALNSRWLRVERSRNPSSWDTINPQIPYLNWCWNGCTLAE
;
A
#
# COMPACT_ATOMS: atom_id res chain seq x y z
N MET A 1 -14.09 -9.12 44.40
CA MET A 1 -12.71 -8.88 43.93
C MET A 1 -12.15 -10.08 43.15
N GLU A 2 -13.00 -11.03 42.72
CA GLU A 2 -12.58 -12.28 42.07
C GLU A 2 -12.67 -12.19 40.52
N GLU A 3 -13.40 -11.20 39.99
CA GLU A 3 -13.61 -10.98 38.54
C GLU A 3 -12.44 -10.28 37.81
N SER A 4 -11.49 -9.68 38.52
CA SER A 4 -10.38 -8.91 37.91
C SER A 4 -9.15 -9.75 37.57
N LEU A 5 -8.99 -10.89 38.22
CA LEU A 5 -7.89 -11.84 38.02
C LEU A 5 -7.89 -12.44 36.59
N PRO A 6 -9.01 -12.94 36.03
CA PRO A 6 -9.02 -13.52 34.68
C PRO A 6 -8.62 -12.51 33.60
N ILE A 7 -9.08 -11.27 33.69
CA ILE A 7 -8.78 -10.23 32.70
C ILE A 7 -7.30 -9.83 32.75
N THR A 8 -6.73 -9.73 33.96
CA THR A 8 -5.31 -9.39 34.14
C THR A 8 -4.41 -10.50 33.58
N ILE A 9 -4.75 -11.77 33.82
CA ILE A 9 -4.04 -12.91 33.22
C ILE A 9 -4.15 -12.86 31.70
N LEU A 10 -5.34 -12.59 31.14
CA LEU A 10 -5.55 -12.54 29.70
C LEU A 10 -4.70 -11.45 29.04
N ILE A 11 -4.71 -10.23 29.59
CA ILE A 11 -3.92 -9.10 29.05
C ILE A 11 -2.42 -9.39 29.17
N SER A 12 -1.96 -9.85 30.34
CA SER A 12 -0.53 -10.16 30.54
C SER A 12 -0.06 -11.32 29.66
N ALA A 13 -0.86 -12.38 29.49
CA ALA A 13 -0.56 -13.48 28.59
C ALA A 13 -0.50 -13.01 27.13
N THR A 14 -1.43 -12.14 26.69
CA THR A 14 -1.41 -11.54 25.35
C THR A 14 -0.12 -10.76 25.11
N VAL A 15 0.28 -9.93 26.06
CA VAL A 15 1.50 -9.10 25.94
C VAL A 15 2.75 -9.98 25.92
N VAL A 16 2.85 -10.96 26.81
CA VAL A 16 3.99 -11.90 26.84
C VAL A 16 4.08 -12.70 25.56
N ALA A 17 2.95 -13.21 25.04
CA ALA A 17 2.91 -13.92 23.76
C ALA A 17 3.32 -13.01 22.59
N GLY A 18 2.88 -11.76 22.57
CA GLY A 18 3.26 -10.77 21.55
C GLY A 18 4.76 -10.46 21.57
N ILE A 19 5.35 -10.26 22.75
CA ILE A 19 6.79 -10.05 22.91
C ILE A 19 7.57 -11.31 22.50
N ALA A 20 7.13 -12.50 22.92
CA ALA A 20 7.74 -13.76 22.54
C ALA A 20 7.73 -13.94 21.01
N ALA A 21 6.60 -13.66 20.35
CA ALA A 21 6.50 -13.72 18.89
C ALA A 21 7.46 -12.75 18.18
N GLN A 22 7.64 -11.53 18.71
CA GLN A 22 8.59 -10.55 18.16
C GLN A 22 10.05 -11.00 18.33
N VAL A 23 10.40 -11.56 19.50
CA VAL A 23 11.75 -12.09 19.77
C VAL A 23 12.04 -13.29 18.87
N LEU A 24 11.09 -14.20 18.72
CA LEU A 24 11.21 -15.34 17.80
C LEU A 24 11.34 -14.86 16.34
N ALA A 25 10.62 -13.81 15.94
CA ALA A 25 10.73 -13.27 14.59
C ALA A 25 12.14 -12.74 14.30
N GLY A 26 12.74 -12.06 15.28
CA GLY A 26 14.14 -11.63 15.21
C GLY A 26 15.11 -12.81 15.11
N TYR A 27 14.83 -13.92 15.80
CA TYR A 27 15.65 -15.13 15.72
C TYR A 27 15.58 -15.81 14.34
N PHE A 28 14.38 -15.98 13.79
CA PHE A 28 14.18 -16.66 12.51
C PHE A 28 14.36 -15.77 11.26
N HIS A 29 14.61 -14.46 11.42
CA HIS A 29 14.69 -13.49 10.32
C HIS A 29 13.42 -13.44 9.46
N ILE A 30 12.26 -13.70 10.06
CA ILE A 30 10.94 -13.66 9.40
C ILE A 30 10.25 -12.34 9.79
N PRO A 31 9.45 -11.71 8.89
CA PRO A 31 8.67 -10.53 9.26
C PRO A 31 7.80 -10.78 10.51
N SER A 32 7.97 -9.96 11.55
CA SER A 32 7.32 -10.17 12.86
C SER A 32 5.80 -10.25 12.79
N ILE A 33 5.20 -9.57 11.82
CA ILE A 33 3.75 -9.62 11.57
C ILE A 33 3.24 -11.03 11.31
N VAL A 34 4.02 -11.88 10.64
CA VAL A 34 3.62 -13.26 10.30
C VAL A 34 3.54 -14.12 11.55
N LEU A 35 4.55 -14.03 12.43
CA LEU A 35 4.53 -14.77 13.70
C LEU A 35 3.48 -14.24 14.67
N LEU A 36 3.26 -12.93 14.71
CA LEU A 36 2.18 -12.33 15.50
C LEU A 36 0.81 -12.84 15.06
N LEU A 37 0.58 -12.94 13.74
CA LEU A 37 -0.67 -13.49 13.19
C LEU A 37 -0.83 -14.97 13.52
N LEU A 38 0.25 -15.75 13.40
CA LEU A 38 0.25 -17.17 13.74
C LEU A 38 -0.05 -17.39 15.23
N PHE A 39 0.66 -16.71 16.12
CA PHE A 39 0.43 -16.79 17.56
C PHE A 39 -0.97 -16.30 17.94
N GLY A 40 -1.48 -15.24 17.30
CA GLY A 40 -2.82 -14.73 17.55
C GLY A 40 -3.92 -15.72 17.16
N ILE A 41 -3.79 -16.40 16.03
CA ILE A 41 -4.74 -17.45 15.61
C ILE A 41 -4.62 -18.67 16.51
N LEU A 42 -3.39 -19.11 16.84
CA LEU A 42 -3.17 -20.27 17.70
C LEU A 42 -3.67 -20.04 19.14
N LEU A 43 -3.39 -18.88 19.73
CA LEU A 43 -3.80 -18.57 21.11
C LEU A 43 -5.25 -18.08 21.21
N GLY A 44 -5.84 -17.65 20.10
CA GLY A 44 -7.24 -17.24 20.02
C GLY A 44 -8.22 -18.42 20.05
N ARG A 45 -9.50 -18.10 19.86
CA ARG A 45 -10.61 -19.07 19.91
C ARG A 45 -10.49 -20.23 18.92
N ASP A 46 -9.92 -19.97 17.75
CA ASP A 46 -9.79 -20.99 16.69
C ASP A 46 -8.67 -22.02 16.96
N GLY A 47 -7.77 -21.75 17.91
CA GLY A 47 -6.68 -22.66 18.27
C GLY A 47 -6.86 -23.26 19.68
N PHE A 48 -6.31 -22.58 20.69
CA PHE A 48 -6.28 -23.04 22.08
C PHE A 48 -7.41 -22.48 22.95
N ASP A 49 -8.24 -21.55 22.42
CA ASP A 49 -9.31 -20.85 23.16
C ASP A 49 -8.84 -20.20 24.47
N PHE A 50 -7.57 -19.82 24.51
CA PHE A 50 -6.91 -19.30 25.71
C PHE A 50 -7.16 -17.80 25.90
N LEU A 51 -7.34 -17.07 24.79
CA LEU A 51 -7.63 -15.64 24.76
C LEU A 51 -9.00 -15.43 24.12
N ASP A 52 -10.02 -15.16 24.94
CA ASP A 52 -11.33 -14.72 24.44
C ASP A 52 -11.38 -13.17 24.38
N PRO A 53 -11.40 -12.57 23.18
CA PRO A 53 -11.43 -11.11 23.02
C PRO A 53 -12.78 -10.49 23.38
N SER A 54 -13.85 -11.29 23.55
CA SER A 54 -15.19 -10.79 23.90
C SER A 54 -15.21 -10.17 25.30
N LEU A 55 -14.30 -10.61 26.18
CA LEU A 55 -14.11 -10.05 27.51
C LEU A 55 -13.56 -8.61 27.49
N LEU A 56 -12.89 -8.20 26.41
CA LEU A 56 -12.37 -6.84 26.25
C LEU A 56 -13.35 -5.88 25.56
N GLY A 57 -14.30 -6.39 24.77
CA GLY A 57 -15.38 -5.62 24.15
C GLY A 57 -14.92 -4.28 23.55
N ILE A 58 -15.49 -3.18 24.05
CA ILE A 58 -15.16 -1.78 23.68
C ILE A 58 -13.70 -1.39 23.92
N GLY A 59 -13.00 -2.03 24.87
CA GLY A 59 -11.60 -1.74 25.16
C GLY A 59 -10.68 -2.11 23.98
N LEU A 60 -11.03 -3.14 23.21
CA LEU A 60 -10.25 -3.58 22.06
C LEU A 60 -10.21 -2.52 20.95
N GLU A 61 -11.36 -1.89 20.67
CA GLU A 61 -11.47 -0.82 19.67
C GLU A 61 -10.60 0.38 20.05
N VAL A 62 -10.65 0.79 21.32
CA VAL A 62 -9.86 1.92 21.84
C VAL A 62 -8.37 1.62 21.74
N VAL A 63 -7.92 0.42 22.16
CA VAL A 63 -6.50 0.03 22.11
C VAL A 63 -6.00 -0.05 20.67
N VAL A 64 -6.79 -0.60 19.75
CA VAL A 64 -6.42 -0.69 18.33
C VAL A 64 -6.32 0.71 17.72
N SER A 65 -7.30 1.58 17.97
CA SER A 65 -7.30 2.96 17.50
C SER A 65 -6.07 3.74 17.98
N LEU A 66 -5.77 3.63 19.29
CA LEU A 66 -4.60 4.26 19.88
C LEU A 66 -3.29 3.68 19.31
N SER A 67 -3.22 2.35 19.13
CA SER A 67 -2.03 1.70 18.55
C SER A 67 -1.79 2.12 17.10
N VAL A 68 -2.83 2.17 16.27
CA VAL A 68 -2.73 2.64 14.88
C VAL A 68 -2.29 4.11 14.83
N ALA A 69 -2.83 4.95 15.71
CA ALA A 69 -2.42 6.34 15.82
C ALA A 69 -0.92 6.47 16.19
N LEU A 70 -0.45 5.67 17.15
CA LEU A 70 0.96 5.64 17.56
C LEU A 70 1.90 5.13 16.45
N ILE A 71 1.55 4.03 15.78
CA ILE A 71 2.36 3.46 14.68
C ILE A 71 2.46 4.46 13.52
N LEU A 72 1.36 5.13 13.16
CA LEU A 72 1.37 6.17 12.12
C LEU A 72 2.16 7.41 12.55
N LEU A 73 2.11 7.78 13.83
CA LEU A 73 2.89 8.87 14.39
C LEU A 73 4.39 8.58 14.31
N GLU A 74 4.83 7.41 14.74
CA GLU A 74 6.23 7.00 14.64
C GLU A 74 6.69 6.93 13.18
N GLY A 75 5.87 6.32 12.32
CA GLY A 75 6.12 6.30 10.88
C GLY A 75 6.25 7.72 10.29
N GLY A 76 5.39 8.65 10.72
CA GLY A 76 5.38 10.03 10.25
C GLY A 76 6.52 10.90 10.78
N LEU A 77 6.91 10.74 12.06
CA LEU A 77 8.02 11.47 12.68
C LEU A 77 9.39 10.98 12.20
N ASN A 78 9.50 9.70 11.84
CA ASN A 78 10.74 9.13 11.28
C ASN A 78 10.98 9.52 9.81
N LEU A 79 10.01 10.17 9.15
CA LEU A 79 10.21 10.65 7.78
C LEU A 79 11.15 11.87 7.75
N GLN A 80 12.23 11.75 6.97
CA GLN A 80 13.10 12.87 6.67
C GLN A 80 12.37 13.87 5.77
N LEU A 81 11.86 14.97 6.37
CA LEU A 81 11.08 16.00 5.67
C LEU A 81 11.81 16.61 4.47
N GLY A 82 13.14 16.54 4.44
CA GLY A 82 14.00 16.97 3.32
C GLY A 82 13.86 16.06 2.10
N GLU A 83 14.16 14.76 2.24
CA GLU A 83 14.03 13.78 1.15
C GLU A 83 12.57 13.56 0.75
N LEU A 84 11.65 13.63 1.71
CA LEU A 84 10.23 13.55 1.41
C LEU A 84 9.83 14.65 0.43
N LYS A 85 10.34 15.89 0.52
CA LYS A 85 9.96 16.95 -0.43
C LYS A 85 10.40 16.63 -1.86
N GLU A 86 11.58 16.07 -2.05
CA GLU A 86 12.12 15.75 -3.37
C GLU A 86 11.37 14.57 -4.03
N VAL A 87 11.06 13.53 -3.25
CA VAL A 87 10.35 12.34 -3.74
C VAL A 87 8.82 12.46 -3.62
N SER A 88 8.32 13.45 -2.86
CA SER A 88 6.88 13.63 -2.58
C SER A 88 6.06 13.91 -3.82
N SER A 89 6.63 14.53 -4.87
CA SER A 89 5.86 14.81 -6.08
C SER A 89 5.44 13.50 -6.77
N SER A 90 6.38 12.56 -6.91
CA SER A 90 6.11 11.24 -7.47
C SER A 90 5.25 10.39 -6.54
N LEU A 91 5.53 10.36 -5.24
CA LEU A 91 4.73 9.63 -4.25
C LEU A 91 3.30 10.18 -4.16
N ARG A 92 3.11 11.50 -4.17
CA ARG A 92 1.78 12.13 -4.20
C ARG A 92 1.05 11.78 -5.48
N ASN A 93 1.68 11.89 -6.64
CA ASN A 93 1.02 11.53 -7.88
C ASN A 93 0.64 10.03 -7.89
N LEU A 94 1.49 9.15 -7.34
CA LEU A 94 1.19 7.71 -7.23
C LEU A 94 0.05 7.43 -6.25
N VAL A 95 0.01 8.08 -5.09
CA VAL A 95 -1.06 7.91 -4.09
C VAL A 95 -2.36 8.54 -4.58
N THR A 96 -2.32 9.76 -5.14
CA THR A 96 -3.50 10.46 -5.67
C THR A 96 -4.05 9.75 -6.89
N LEU A 97 -3.22 9.33 -7.86
CA LEU A 97 -3.69 8.53 -8.99
C LEU A 97 -4.12 7.14 -8.56
N GLY A 98 -3.44 6.49 -7.62
CA GLY A 98 -3.81 5.17 -7.11
C GLY A 98 -5.17 5.18 -6.40
N VAL A 99 -5.43 6.21 -5.59
CA VAL A 99 -6.74 6.44 -4.96
C VAL A 99 -7.77 6.83 -6.01
N LEU A 100 -7.44 7.73 -6.95
CA LEU A 100 -8.35 8.15 -8.01
C LEU A 100 -8.73 6.99 -8.93
N ILE A 101 -7.80 6.14 -9.38
CA ILE A 101 -8.09 4.97 -10.22
C ILE A 101 -8.91 3.95 -9.43
N ARG A 102 -8.61 3.75 -8.14
CA ARG A 102 -9.44 2.90 -7.27
C ARG A 102 -10.86 3.44 -7.16
N ASP A 103 -11.01 4.75 -7.00
CA ASP A 103 -12.29 5.43 -6.89
C ASP A 103 -13.06 5.43 -8.21
N LEU A 104 -12.42 5.76 -9.35
CA LEU A 104 -12.99 5.70 -10.72
C LEU A 104 -13.43 4.29 -11.12
N ARG A 105 -12.73 3.26 -10.62
CA ARG A 105 -13.13 1.86 -10.83
C ARG A 105 -14.31 1.47 -9.94
N LYS A 106 -14.44 2.06 -8.75
CA LYS A 106 -15.55 1.83 -7.82
C LYS A 106 -16.79 2.67 -8.17
N ASN A 107 -16.59 3.83 -8.78
CA ASN A 107 -17.60 4.83 -9.09
C ASN A 107 -17.42 5.21 -10.57
N LYS A 108 -18.35 4.81 -11.45
CA LYS A 108 -18.33 5.16 -12.89
C LYS A 108 -18.37 6.69 -13.08
N VAL A 109 -17.23 7.37 -12.92
CA VAL A 109 -17.08 8.78 -13.28
C VAL A 109 -16.46 8.82 -14.68
N PRO A 110 -17.09 9.50 -15.64
CA PRO A 110 -16.72 9.40 -17.04
C PRO A 110 -15.38 10.09 -17.32
N VAL A 111 -14.40 9.30 -17.78
CA VAL A 111 -13.04 9.72 -18.18
C VAL A 111 -13.01 10.60 -19.45
N ASN A 112 -14.15 10.85 -20.05
CA ASN A 112 -14.29 11.57 -21.33
C ASN A 112 -13.99 13.08 -21.25
N ARG A 113 -13.98 13.67 -20.05
CA ARG A 113 -13.74 15.12 -19.87
C ARG A 113 -12.25 15.50 -19.74
N VAL A 114 -11.41 14.55 -19.32
CA VAL A 114 -9.96 14.80 -19.14
C VAL A 114 -9.20 14.58 -20.46
N SER A 115 -9.64 13.62 -21.27
CA SER A 115 -8.98 13.30 -22.55
C SER A 115 -9.12 14.41 -23.60
N THR A 116 -10.21 15.19 -23.57
CA THR A 116 -10.46 16.28 -24.54
C THR A 116 -9.64 17.53 -24.24
N ALA A 117 -9.24 17.77 -22.99
CA ALA A 117 -8.38 18.91 -22.62
C ALA A 117 -6.88 18.65 -22.90
N LEU A 118 -6.43 17.39 -22.79
CA LEU A 118 -5.04 17.02 -23.07
C LEU A 118 -4.77 16.90 -24.58
N ASN A 119 -5.74 16.49 -25.39
CA ASN A 119 -5.54 16.31 -26.83
C ASN A 119 -5.15 17.62 -27.55
N SER A 120 -5.74 18.75 -27.17
CA SER A 120 -5.45 20.04 -27.80
C SER A 120 -4.08 20.64 -27.42
N ARG A 121 -3.52 20.23 -26.27
CA ARG A 121 -2.20 20.69 -25.80
C ARG A 121 -1.06 19.80 -26.30
N TRP A 122 -1.29 18.49 -26.39
CA TRP A 122 -0.33 17.53 -26.95
C TRP A 122 -0.14 17.70 -28.47
N LEU A 123 -1.20 17.96 -29.23
CA LEU A 123 -1.11 18.24 -30.68
C LEU A 123 -0.36 19.54 -31.01
N ARG A 124 -0.19 20.45 -30.04
CA ARG A 124 0.58 21.69 -30.20
C ARG A 124 2.08 21.48 -29.95
N VAL A 125 2.45 20.53 -29.09
CA VAL A 125 3.84 20.19 -28.78
C VAL A 125 4.44 19.26 -29.85
N GLU A 126 3.66 18.31 -30.37
CA GLU A 126 4.17 17.33 -31.35
C GLU A 126 4.45 17.95 -32.74
N ARG A 127 3.78 19.04 -33.11
CA ARG A 127 4.01 19.73 -34.40
C ARG A 127 5.33 20.54 -34.44
N SER A 128 6.04 20.66 -33.31
CA SER A 128 7.32 21.38 -33.24
C SER A 128 8.55 20.49 -33.45
N ARG A 129 8.40 19.16 -33.53
CA ARG A 129 9.54 18.25 -33.69
C ARG A 129 9.79 18.04 -35.19
N ASN A 130 10.78 18.74 -35.71
CA ASN A 130 11.21 18.70 -37.11
C ASN A 130 11.61 17.26 -37.52
N PRO A 131 10.97 16.63 -38.52
CA PRO A 131 11.20 15.23 -38.88
C PRO A 131 12.56 14.95 -39.53
N SER A 132 13.34 15.96 -39.91
CA SER A 132 14.64 15.75 -40.58
C SER A 132 15.80 15.32 -39.68
N SER A 133 15.58 15.16 -38.35
CA SER A 133 16.63 14.71 -37.42
C SER A 133 16.63 13.21 -37.15
N TRP A 134 15.66 12.45 -37.66
CA TRP A 134 15.50 11.02 -37.35
C TRP A 134 16.30 10.10 -38.28
N ASP A 135 16.79 10.60 -39.41
CA ASP A 135 17.50 9.79 -40.41
C ASP A 135 18.96 9.46 -40.03
N THR A 136 19.48 10.02 -38.94
CA THR A 136 20.87 9.79 -38.49
C THR A 136 20.99 8.82 -37.30
N ILE A 137 19.88 8.28 -36.78
CA ILE A 137 19.92 7.34 -35.67
C ILE A 137 19.94 5.90 -36.22
N ASN A 138 21.17 5.44 -36.46
CA ASN A 138 21.66 4.08 -36.70
C ASN A 138 20.68 2.92 -36.35
N PRO A 139 20.38 2.00 -37.28
CA PRO A 139 19.44 0.91 -37.08
C PRO A 139 20.13 -0.34 -36.52
N GLN A 140 20.06 -0.57 -35.22
CA GLN A 140 20.37 -1.87 -34.60
C GLN A 140 19.27 -2.37 -33.65
N ILE A 141 18.03 -1.90 -33.87
CA ILE A 141 16.89 -2.22 -33.02
C ILE A 141 15.85 -3.05 -33.83
N PRO A 142 15.88 -4.39 -33.76
CA PRO A 142 15.05 -5.29 -34.57
C PRO A 142 13.60 -5.48 -34.06
N TYR A 143 13.10 -4.61 -33.17
CA TYR A 143 11.77 -4.75 -32.55
C TYR A 143 10.74 -3.68 -32.97
N LEU A 144 11.11 -2.67 -33.77
CA LEU A 144 10.18 -1.60 -34.19
C LEU A 144 9.31 -1.94 -35.41
N ASN A 145 9.64 -2.99 -36.15
CA ASN A 145 8.91 -3.48 -37.33
C ASN A 145 7.60 -4.22 -36.96
N TRP A 146 7.40 -4.62 -35.70
CA TRP A 146 6.19 -5.30 -35.24
C TRP A 146 4.99 -4.38 -34.98
N CYS A 147 5.21 -3.06 -34.88
CA CYS A 147 4.13 -2.12 -34.60
C CYS A 147 3.53 -1.48 -35.87
N TRP A 148 4.21 -1.56 -37.01
CA TRP A 148 3.76 -0.95 -38.27
C TRP A 148 2.90 -1.89 -39.13
N ASN A 149 3.16 -3.20 -39.12
CA ASN A 149 2.41 -4.17 -39.94
C ASN A 149 1.11 -4.68 -39.29
N GLY A 150 0.69 -4.13 -38.15
CA GLY A 150 -0.49 -4.57 -37.39
C GLY A 150 -1.72 -3.65 -37.43
N CYS A 151 -1.67 -2.50 -38.12
CA CYS A 151 -2.77 -1.52 -38.12
C CYS A 151 -3.55 -1.42 -39.44
N THR A 152 -3.31 -2.31 -40.40
CA THR A 152 -4.08 -2.38 -41.65
C THR A 152 -4.64 -3.78 -41.81
N LEU A 153 -5.77 -4.08 -41.15
CA LEU A 153 -6.74 -5.14 -41.51
C LEU A 153 -7.74 -5.33 -40.35
N ALA A 154 -8.76 -4.49 -40.32
CA ALA A 154 -10.08 -4.80 -39.75
C ALA A 154 -11.07 -3.80 -40.35
N GLU A 155 -11.27 -3.92 -41.67
CA GLU A 155 -12.60 -3.76 -42.27
C GLU A 155 -13.38 -5.05 -42.06
#